data_AF-A0A7R9MLQ5-F1
#
_entry.id   AF-A0A7R9MLQ5-F1
#
_cell.length_a   1.000
_cell.length_b   1.000
_cell.length_c   1.000
_cell.angle_alpha   90.00
_cell.angle_beta   90.00
_cell.angle_gamma   90.00
#
_symmetry.space_group_name_H-M   'P 1'
#
loop_
_entity.id
_entity.type
_entity.pdbx_description
1 polymer ?
#
loop_
_entity_poly.entity_id
_entity_poly.type
_entity_poly.pdbx_seq_one_letter_code
_entity_poly.pdbx_strand_id
1 'polypeptide(L)'
;MADRATDDDSEDDRQQPRTTTGADKYALHRAVFNNDLKLIAHLLRNYDIQLKDSHGNSPLHLAVMLGHKECIQLLIAHSAPVKCKNAQGWSPLAEAISYGDRQTIASLLRKLKRQSRETMECRRPNLIRALNTMQNFKMQLKWDFQSWGKPCS
;
A
#
# COMPACT_ATOMS: atom_id res chain seq x y z
N MET A 1 47.60 30.60 23.28
CA MET A 1 46.23 30.99 23.67
C MET A 1 45.26 30.33 22.70
N ALA A 2 44.37 29.48 23.26
CA ALA A 2 43.12 28.92 22.71
C ALA A 2 43.19 28.17 21.36
N ASP A 3 43.06 26.85 21.34
CA ASP A 3 41.81 26.05 21.27
C ASP A 3 41.25 26.06 19.82
N ARG A 4 40.80 24.97 19.19
CA ARG A 4 40.05 23.83 19.70
C ARG A 4 40.02 22.75 18.62
N ALA A 5 40.12 21.49 19.04
CA ALA A 5 39.75 20.33 18.23
C ALA A 5 38.26 20.35 17.87
N THR A 6 37.92 19.82 16.70
CA THR A 6 36.76 18.92 16.53
C THR A 6 36.95 18.15 15.24
N ASP A 7 36.95 16.83 15.42
CA ASP A 7 36.75 15.80 14.42
C ASP A 7 35.52 16.13 13.56
N ASP A 8 35.63 15.96 12.25
CA ASP A 8 34.46 15.91 11.37
C ASP A 8 34.35 14.48 10.85
N ASP A 9 33.77 13.64 11.72
CA ASP A 9 33.11 12.40 11.31
C ASP A 9 31.94 12.78 10.40
N SER A 10 32.00 12.33 9.15
CA SER A 10 30.79 12.17 8.34
C SER A 10 30.84 10.81 7.67
N GLU A 11 30.54 9.83 8.53
CA GLU A 11 30.06 8.50 8.18
C GLU A 11 28.86 8.54 7.24
N ASP A 12 28.72 7.43 6.51
CA ASP A 12 27.45 6.81 6.15
C ASP A 12 26.77 7.30 4.86
N ASP A 13 27.39 6.90 3.75
CA ASP A 13 26.80 6.73 2.42
C ASP A 13 25.72 5.61 2.44
N ARG A 14 24.68 5.76 3.27
CA ARG A 14 23.48 4.91 3.22
C ARG A 14 22.46 5.53 2.29
N GLN A 15 22.16 4.79 1.23
CA GLN A 15 21.22 5.12 0.17
C GLN A 15 19.97 5.85 0.69
N GLN A 16 19.90 7.16 0.45
CA GLN A 16 18.65 7.91 0.61
C GLN A 16 17.75 7.69 -0.63
N PRO A 17 16.44 7.47 -0.44
CA PRO A 17 15.48 7.44 -1.54
C PRO A 17 15.40 8.83 -2.13
N ARG A 18 15.65 8.96 -3.44
CA ARG A 18 15.76 10.21 -4.20
C ARG A 18 14.61 11.18 -3.87
N THR A 19 14.84 12.10 -2.94
CA THR A 19 13.87 13.14 -2.56
C THR A 19 13.98 14.28 -3.55
N THR A 20 13.08 14.33 -4.53
CA THR A 20 12.94 15.51 -5.38
C THR A 20 12.31 16.64 -4.56
N THR A 21 13.03 17.76 -4.49
CA THR A 21 12.66 19.15 -4.16
C THR A 21 11.21 19.43 -3.72
N GLY A 22 11.00 20.29 -2.72
CA GLY A 22 9.68 20.57 -2.11
C GLY A 22 8.51 20.93 -3.06
N ALA A 23 8.78 21.35 -4.30
CA ALA A 23 7.79 21.49 -5.35
C ALA A 23 7.35 20.13 -5.95
N ASP A 24 8.27 19.19 -6.15
CA ASP A 24 8.07 17.91 -6.81
C ASP A 24 7.38 16.86 -5.94
N LYS A 25 7.32 17.10 -4.63
CA LYS A 25 6.66 16.21 -3.67
C LYS A 25 5.23 15.85 -4.10
N TYR A 26 4.48 16.78 -4.69
CA TYR A 26 3.10 16.55 -5.16
C TYR A 26 2.96 16.67 -6.68
N ALA A 27 4.00 16.30 -7.44
CA ALA A 27 3.98 16.35 -8.90
C ALA A 27 2.80 15.55 -9.48
N LEU A 28 2.56 14.34 -8.96
CA LEU A 28 1.46 13.48 -9.42
C LEU A 28 0.08 14.08 -9.12
N HIS A 29 -0.11 14.67 -7.93
CA HIS A 29 -1.36 15.36 -7.56
C HIS A 29 -1.64 16.57 -8.45
N ARG A 30 -0.62 17.38 -8.75
CA ARG A 30 -0.72 18.54 -9.67
C ARG A 30 -1.09 18.09 -11.08
N ALA A 31 -0.49 17.00 -11.56
CA ALA A 31 -0.81 16.44 -12.88
C ALA A 31 -2.27 15.96 -12.97
N VAL A 32 -2.78 15.31 -11.92
CA VAL A 32 -4.19 14.90 -11.81
C VAL A 32 -5.13 16.10 -11.74
N PHE A 33 -4.75 17.13 -10.99
CA PHE A 33 -5.52 18.38 -10.88
C PHE A 33 -5.68 19.06 -12.25
N ASN A 34 -4.61 19.09 -13.05
CA ASN A 34 -4.61 19.64 -14.40
C ASN A 34 -5.20 18.70 -15.47
N ASN A 35 -5.62 17.48 -15.10
CA ASN A 35 -6.08 16.43 -16.02
C ASN A 35 -5.06 16.07 -17.13
N ASP A 36 -3.76 16.17 -16.86
CA ASP A 36 -2.72 15.86 -17.85
C ASP A 36 -2.37 14.36 -17.83
N LEU A 37 -3.12 13.58 -18.62
CA LEU A 37 -2.95 12.13 -18.72
C LEU A 37 -1.54 11.71 -19.16
N LYS A 38 -0.87 12.50 -20.01
CA LYS A 38 0.48 12.17 -20.50
C LYS A 38 1.49 12.33 -19.39
N LEU A 39 1.40 13.43 -18.65
CA LEU A 39 2.26 13.68 -17.50
C LEU A 39 2.01 12.64 -16.40
N ILE A 40 0.75 12.31 -16.11
CA ILE A 40 0.41 11.25 -15.14
C ILE A 40 1.04 9.92 -15.55
N ALA A 41 0.87 9.48 -16.81
CA ALA A 41 1.44 8.23 -17.30
C ALA A 41 2.98 8.19 -17.21
N HIS A 42 3.63 9.33 -17.44
CA HIS A 42 5.07 9.46 -17.28
C HIS A 42 5.49 9.36 -15.79
N LEU A 43 4.80 10.09 -14.92
CA LEU A 43 5.10 10.14 -13.49
C LEU A 43 4.86 8.79 -12.81
N LEU A 44 3.82 8.05 -13.17
CA LEU A 44 3.50 6.73 -12.59
C LEU A 44 4.58 5.66 -12.78
N ARG A 45 5.57 5.89 -13.67
CA ARG A 45 6.72 4.98 -13.82
C ARG A 45 7.74 5.13 -12.70
N ASN A 46 7.86 6.34 -12.14
CA ASN A 46 8.93 6.71 -11.21
C ASN A 46 8.43 7.17 -9.84
N TYR A 47 7.16 7.54 -9.72
CA TYR A 47 6.56 8.09 -8.51
C TYR A 47 5.68 7.09 -7.77
N ASP A 48 5.64 7.22 -6.44
CA ASP A 48 4.75 6.44 -5.58
C ASP A 48 3.31 6.93 -5.67
N ILE A 49 2.41 6.01 -6.02
CA ILE A 49 0.97 6.23 -6.19
C ILE A 49 0.26 6.37 -4.82
N GLN A 50 0.89 5.88 -3.76
CA GLN A 50 0.33 5.94 -2.40
C GLN A 50 0.61 7.26 -1.69
N LEU A 51 1.43 8.12 -2.27
CA LEU A 51 1.78 9.40 -1.68
C LEU A 51 0.53 10.25 -1.45
N LYS A 52 0.46 10.87 -0.27
CA LYS A 52 -0.66 11.72 0.13
C LYS A 52 -0.26 13.19 0.12
N ASP A 53 -1.18 14.06 -0.29
CA ASP A 53 -1.00 15.50 -0.23
C ASP A 53 -1.09 16.04 1.22
N SER A 54 -1.02 17.36 1.37
CA SER A 54 -1.17 18.05 2.66
C SER A 54 -2.52 17.81 3.35
N HIS A 55 -3.55 17.41 2.61
CA HIS A 55 -4.89 17.08 3.11
C HIS A 55 -5.07 15.57 3.31
N GLY A 56 -4.00 14.78 3.16
CA GLY A 56 -4.05 13.33 3.25
C GLY A 56 -4.67 12.66 2.02
N ASN A 57 -4.99 13.40 0.97
CA ASN A 57 -5.60 12.88 -0.25
C ASN A 57 -4.55 12.15 -1.09
N SER A 58 -4.88 10.95 -1.53
CA SER A 58 -4.14 10.28 -2.59
C SER A 58 -4.49 10.88 -3.96
N PRO A 59 -3.69 10.67 -5.01
CA PRO A 59 -4.02 11.10 -6.36
C PRO A 59 -5.40 10.58 -6.82
N LEU A 60 -5.82 9.42 -6.32
CA LEU A 60 -7.13 8.84 -6.62
C LEU A 60 -8.29 9.60 -5.97
N HIS A 61 -8.11 10.16 -4.77
CA HIS A 61 -9.13 11.05 -4.17
C HIS A 61 -9.33 12.27 -5.06
N LEU A 62 -8.25 12.96 -5.44
CA LEU A 62 -8.33 14.13 -6.32
C LEU A 62 -9.01 13.82 -7.66
N ALA A 63 -8.66 12.70 -8.30
CA ALA A 63 -9.27 12.30 -9.56
C ALA A 63 -10.80 12.07 -9.41
N VAL A 64 -11.24 11.51 -8.28
CA VAL A 64 -12.65 11.29 -7.97
C VAL A 64 -13.37 12.61 -7.65
N MET A 65 -12.79 13.45 -6.79
CA MET A 65 -13.35 14.75 -6.43
C MET A 65 -13.54 15.66 -7.65
N LEU A 66 -12.60 15.62 -8.60
CA LEU A 66 -12.65 16.39 -9.84
C LEU A 66 -13.49 15.70 -10.94
N GLY A 67 -13.88 14.44 -10.76
CA GLY A 67 -14.65 13.69 -11.75
C GLY A 67 -13.87 13.30 -13.02
N HIS A 68 -12.53 13.30 -12.96
CA HIS A 68 -11.65 12.97 -14.09
C HIS A 68 -11.61 11.45 -14.32
N LYS A 69 -12.57 10.91 -15.09
CA LYS A 69 -12.77 9.46 -15.30
C LYS A 69 -11.55 8.77 -15.91
N GLU A 70 -10.90 9.40 -16.87
CA GLU A 70 -9.72 8.88 -17.54
C GLU A 70 -8.54 8.78 -16.56
N CYS A 71 -8.35 9.82 -15.73
CA CYS A 71 -7.35 9.81 -14.65
C CYS A 71 -7.63 8.66 -13.66
N ILE A 72 -8.89 8.47 -13.26
CA ILE A 72 -9.29 7.38 -12.35
C ILE A 72 -8.95 6.01 -12.96
N GLN A 73 -9.30 5.79 -14.23
CA GLN A 73 -9.00 4.53 -14.91
C GLN A 73 -7.49 4.26 -14.98
N LEU A 74 -6.71 5.28 -15.30
CA LEU A 74 -5.26 5.20 -15.41
C LEU A 74 -4.63 4.86 -14.04
N LEU A 75 -5.04 5.55 -12.97
CA LEU A 75 -4.58 5.27 -11.60
C LEU A 75 -4.99 3.86 -11.12
N ILE A 76 -6.21 3.42 -11.44
CA ILE A 76 -6.70 2.07 -11.12
C ILE A 76 -5.91 0.98 -11.88
N ALA A 77 -5.54 1.25 -13.14
CA ALA A 77 -4.73 0.34 -13.94
C ALA A 77 -3.36 0.11 -13.30
N HIS A 78 -2.75 1.17 -12.76
CA HIS A 78 -1.50 1.11 -12.00
C HIS A 78 -1.67 0.68 -10.53
N SER A 79 -2.79 0.05 -10.17
CA SER A 79 -3.00 -0.52 -8.84
C SER A 79 -2.99 0.47 -7.67
N ALA A 80 -3.45 1.70 -7.91
CA ALA A 80 -3.73 2.64 -6.83
C ALA A 80 -4.61 2.02 -5.72
N PRO A 81 -4.28 2.23 -4.44
CA PRO A 81 -5.02 1.66 -3.33
C PRO A 81 -6.41 2.29 -3.21
N VAL A 82 -7.47 1.48 -3.29
CA VAL A 82 -8.87 1.99 -3.23
C VAL A 82 -9.37 2.12 -1.79
N LYS A 83 -8.72 1.45 -0.83
CA LYS A 83 -9.06 1.48 0.60
C LYS A 83 -8.35 2.60 1.40
N CYS A 84 -7.50 3.40 0.74
CA CYS A 84 -6.79 4.47 1.45
C CYS A 84 -7.80 5.49 1.99
N LYS A 85 -7.53 6.02 3.19
CA LYS A 85 -8.33 7.08 3.80
C LYS A 85 -7.59 8.41 3.76
N ASN A 86 -8.27 9.50 3.44
CA ASN A 86 -7.75 10.85 3.57
C ASN A 86 -7.76 11.35 5.04
N ALA A 87 -7.34 12.60 5.28
CA ALA A 87 -7.31 13.17 6.64
C ALA A 87 -8.71 13.28 7.27
N GLN A 88 -9.76 13.37 6.44
CA GLN A 88 -11.15 13.40 6.89
C GLN A 88 -11.73 11.98 7.13
N GLY A 89 -10.93 10.92 6.90
CA GLY A 89 -11.35 9.53 7.08
C GLY A 89 -12.15 8.94 5.92
N TRP A 90 -12.34 9.68 4.84
CA TRP A 90 -13.03 9.23 3.63
C TRP A 90 -12.11 8.41 2.76
N SER A 91 -12.67 7.41 2.08
CA SER A 91 -11.97 6.68 1.02
C SER A 91 -12.38 7.21 -0.34
N PRO A 92 -11.58 7.01 -1.41
CA PRO A 92 -11.96 7.44 -2.75
C PRO A 92 -13.31 6.85 -3.21
N LEU A 93 -13.63 5.63 -2.76
CA LEU A 93 -14.92 5.02 -3.01
C LEU A 93 -16.07 5.73 -2.27
N ALA A 94 -15.85 6.13 -1.02
CA ALA A 94 -16.85 6.84 -0.23
C ALA A 94 -17.13 8.24 -0.83
N GLU A 95 -16.09 8.94 -1.31
CA GLU A 95 -16.24 10.19 -2.07
C GLU A 95 -17.02 9.98 -3.37
N ALA A 96 -16.68 8.95 -4.16
CA ALA A 96 -17.40 8.65 -5.40
C ALA A 96 -18.90 8.39 -5.15
N ILE A 97 -19.22 7.74 -4.03
CA ILE A 97 -20.61 7.51 -3.60
C ILE A 97 -21.30 8.82 -3.23
N SER A 98 -20.64 9.72 -2.48
CA SER A 98 -21.23 11.01 -2.12
C SER A 98 -21.52 11.90 -3.34
N TYR A 99 -20.69 11.82 -4.38
CA TYR A 99 -20.92 12.54 -5.64
C TYR A 99 -21.91 11.85 -6.58
N GLY A 100 -22.26 10.58 -6.33
CA GLY A 100 -23.27 9.85 -7.11
C GLY A 100 -22.81 9.34 -8.48
N ASP A 101 -21.51 9.27 -8.76
CA ASP A 101 -21.01 8.82 -10.07
C ASP A 101 -20.97 7.28 -10.16
N ARG A 102 -22.04 6.72 -10.73
CA ARG A 102 -22.21 5.27 -10.90
C ARG A 102 -21.06 4.59 -11.62
N GLN A 103 -20.45 5.23 -12.61
CA GLN A 103 -19.41 4.60 -13.43
C GLN A 103 -18.09 4.47 -12.68
N THR A 104 -17.70 5.51 -11.94
CA THR A 104 -16.51 5.49 -11.10
C THR A 104 -16.71 4.56 -9.91
N ILE A 105 -17.89 4.57 -9.27
CA ILE A 105 -18.24 3.62 -8.21
C ILE A 105 -18.10 2.18 -8.69
N ALA A 106 -18.67 1.83 -9.85
CA ALA A 106 -18.59 0.48 -10.40
C ALA A 106 -17.13 0.06 -10.69
N SER A 107 -16.33 0.97 -11.22
CA SER A 107 -14.92 0.74 -11.53
C SER A 107 -14.07 0.53 -10.26
N LEU A 108 -14.27 1.40 -9.25
CA LEU A 108 -13.59 1.32 -7.95
C LEU A 108 -13.99 0.05 -7.19
N LEU A 109 -15.28 -0.33 -7.18
CA LEU A 109 -15.75 -1.57 -6.56
C LEU A 109 -15.14 -2.81 -7.20
N ARG A 110 -15.04 -2.85 -8.54
CA ARG A 110 -14.39 -3.96 -9.25
C ARG A 110 -12.92 -4.08 -8.85
N LYS A 111 -12.20 -2.96 -8.76
CA LYS A 111 -10.80 -2.94 -8.32
C LYS A 111 -10.65 -3.34 -6.84
N LEU A 112 -11.52 -2.84 -5.97
CA LEU A 112 -11.53 -3.15 -4.54
C LEU A 112 -11.68 -4.65 -4.28
N LYS A 113 -12.65 -5.30 -4.95
CA LYS A 113 -12.85 -6.75 -4.86
C LYS A 113 -11.60 -7.51 -5.27
N ARG A 114 -10.96 -7.07 -6.36
CA ARG A 114 -9.72 -7.67 -6.85
C ARG A 114 -8.56 -7.51 -5.86
N GLN A 115 -8.30 -6.30 -5.38
CA GLN A 115 -7.25 -6.04 -4.38
C GLN A 115 -7.46 -6.85 -3.10
N SER A 116 -8.71 -7.00 -2.66
CA SER A 116 -9.02 -7.81 -1.47
C SER A 116 -8.72 -9.30 -1.70
N ARG A 117 -9.02 -9.81 -2.89
CA ARG A 117 -8.72 -11.21 -3.27
C ARG A 117 -7.21 -11.44 -3.35
N GLU A 118 -6.49 -10.55 -4.05
CA GLU A 118 -5.03 -10.60 -4.18
C GLU A 118 -4.35 -10.59 -2.78
N THR A 119 -4.81 -9.72 -1.88
CA THR A 119 -4.28 -9.65 -0.51
C THR A 119 -4.46 -10.96 0.27
N MET A 120 -5.63 -11.61 0.12
CA MET A 120 -5.91 -12.90 0.77
C MET A 120 -5.07 -14.02 0.15
N GLU A 121 -4.91 -14.03 -1.17
CA GLU A 121 -4.10 -15.01 -1.91
C GLU A 121 -2.63 -14.93 -1.49
N CYS A 122 -2.05 -13.74 -1.34
CA CYS A 122 -0.67 -13.58 -0.85
C CYS A 122 -0.47 -14.10 0.58
N ARG A 123 -1.47 -13.99 1.47
CA ARG A 123 -1.38 -14.44 2.87
C ARG A 123 -1.70 -15.92 3.05
N ARG A 124 -2.43 -16.52 2.10
CA ARG A 124 -2.87 -17.92 2.11
C ARG A 124 -1.74 -18.92 2.41
N PRO A 125 -0.57 -18.90 1.74
CA PRO A 125 0.49 -19.89 2.01
C PRO A 125 1.07 -19.77 3.43
N ASN A 126 1.23 -18.56 3.95
CA ASN A 126 1.71 -18.34 5.31
C ASN A 126 0.71 -18.85 6.35
N LEU A 127 -0.59 -18.64 6.12
CA LEU A 127 -1.66 -19.14 6.97
C LEU A 127 -1.70 -20.69 6.95
N ILE A 128 -1.62 -21.30 5.76
CA ILE A 128 -1.56 -22.77 5.62
C ILE A 128 -0.32 -23.33 6.33
N ARG A 129 0.84 -22.70 6.16
CA ARG A 129 2.07 -23.10 6.85
C ARG A 129 1.92 -23.02 8.37
N ALA A 130 1.39 -21.92 8.90
CA ALA A 130 1.14 -21.78 10.33
C ALA A 130 0.17 -22.86 10.87
N LEU A 131 -0.90 -23.15 10.12
CA LEU A 131 -1.84 -24.22 10.46
C LEU A 131 -1.19 -25.61 10.45
N ASN A 132 -0.32 -25.90 9.48
CA ASN A 132 0.43 -27.16 9.41
C ASN A 132 1.45 -27.29 10.54
N THR A 133 2.13 -26.21 10.94
CA THR A 133 3.01 -26.20 12.12
C THR A 133 2.23 -26.52 13.39
N MET A 134 1.02 -25.98 13.55
CA MET A 134 0.12 -26.31 14.67
C MET A 134 -0.40 -27.74 14.61
N GLN A 135 -0.61 -28.32 13.43
CA GLN A 135 -0.97 -29.74 13.29
C GLN A 135 0.21 -30.69 13.56
N ASN A 136 1.45 -30.30 13.27
CA ASN A 136 2.64 -31.08 13.65
C ASN A 136 2.82 -31.17 15.18
N PHE A 137 2.38 -30.17 15.95
CA PHE A 137 2.26 -30.29 17.42
C PHE A 137 1.33 -31.46 17.82
N LYS A 138 0.25 -31.67 17.08
CA LYS A 138 -0.70 -32.78 17.33
C LYS A 138 -0.12 -34.15 16.96
N MET A 139 0.87 -34.20 16.06
CA MET A 139 1.60 -35.44 15.74
C MET A 139 2.65 -35.76 16.80
N GLN A 140 3.27 -34.76 17.42
CA GLN A 140 4.24 -34.97 18.51
C GLN A 140 3.57 -35.55 19.77
N LEU A 141 2.34 -35.14 20.09
CA LEU A 141 1.54 -35.70 21.20
C LEU A 141 1.07 -37.15 21.00
N LYS A 142 0.99 -37.66 19.75
CA LYS A 142 0.60 -39.05 19.50
C LYS A 142 1.76 -40.04 19.74
N TRP A 143 3.01 -39.60 19.64
CA TRP A 143 4.18 -40.47 19.74
C TRP A 143 4.59 -40.81 21.19
N ASP A 144 4.22 -39.99 22.18
CA ASP A 144 4.60 -40.25 23.58
C ASP A 144 3.70 -41.27 24.29
N PHE A 145 2.54 -41.62 23.71
CA PHE A 145 1.60 -42.57 24.31
C PHE A 145 2.02 -44.04 24.18
N GLN A 146 2.97 -44.37 23.30
CA GLN A 146 3.51 -45.73 23.15
C GLN A 146 4.70 -46.02 24.08
N SER A 147 5.19 -45.02 24.82
CA SER A 147 6.33 -45.15 25.74
C SER A 147 5.93 -45.53 27.18
N TRP A 148 4.64 -45.63 27.51
CA TRP A 148 4.16 -45.99 28.86
C TRP A 148 3.64 -47.43 29.01
N GLY A 149 3.93 -48.30 28.03
CA GLY A 149 3.41 -49.67 27.97
C GLY A 149 4.43 -50.79 28.17
N LYS A 150 5.52 -50.61 28.93
CA LYS A 150 6.39 -51.74 29.31
C LYS A 150 6.38 -51.94 30.84
N PRO A 151 5.58 -52.88 31.36
CA PRO A 151 5.78 -53.35 32.72
C PRO A 151 7.07 -54.17 32.77
N CYS A 152 8.04 -53.73 33.59
CA CYS A 152 9.24 -54.50 33.89
C CYS A 152 8.82 -55.83 34.52
N SER A 153 9.30 -56.92 33.91
CA SER A 153 9.16 -58.31 34.38
C SER A 153 10.16 -58.60 35.48
#